data_AF-E0LSL4-F1
#
_entry.id   AF-E0LSL4-F1
#
_cell.length_a   1.000
_cell.length_b   1.000
_cell.length_c   1.000
_cell.angle_alpha   90.00
_cell.angle_beta   90.00
_cell.angle_gamma   90.00
#
_symmetry.space_group_name_H-M   'P 1'
#
loop_
_entity.id
_entity.type
_entity.pdbx_description
1 polymer ?
#
loop_
_entity_poly.entity_id
_entity_poly.type
_entity_poly.pdbx_seq_one_letter_code
_entity_poly.pdbx_strand_id
1 'polypeptide(L)' 'MHSINFTDARKHFADTMKRVTDDAEPVRILRREAPDVMMVDAEEYEALTDRNGVSL' A
#
# COMPACT_ATOMS: atom_id res chain seq x y z
N MET A 1 -6.09 8.71 -1.31
CA MET A 1 -4.72 8.24 -1.02
C MET A 1 -4.29 8.77 0.35
N HIS A 2 -4.19 7.87 1.32
CA HIS A 2 -3.77 8.19 2.68
C HIS A 2 -2.27 7.97 2.85
N SER A 3 -1.59 8.87 3.56
CA SER A 3 -0.15 8.79 3.79
C SER A 3 0.14 8.68 5.29
N ILE A 4 1.04 7.77 5.65
CA ILE A 4 1.54 7.59 7.03
C ILE A 4 3.06 7.52 7.01
N ASN A 5 3.73 7.90 8.09
CA ASN A 5 5.17 7.70 8.18
C ASN A 5 5.51 6.22 8.51
N PHE A 6 6.74 5.82 8.22
CA PHE A 6 7.24 4.47 8.49
C PHE A 6 7.06 4.01 9.94
N THR A 7 7.28 4.90 10.91
CA THR A 7 7.17 4.56 12.33
C THR A 7 5.73 4.19 12.69
N ASP A 8 4.75 4.97 12.22
CA ASP A 8 3.33 4.70 12.45
C ASP A 8 2.87 3.44 11.71
N ALA A 9 3.29 3.27 10.45
CA ALA A 9 3.00 2.06 9.67
C ALA A 9 3.50 0.79 10.37
N ARG A 10 4.72 0.83 10.92
CA ARG A 10 5.31 -0.30 11.65
C ARG A 10 4.57 -0.56 12.96
N LYS A 11 4.21 0.49 13.70
CA LYS A 11 3.51 0.37 14.99
C LYS A 11 2.09 -0.17 14.83
N HIS A 12 1.42 0.21 13.74
CA HIS A 12 0.02 -0.11 13.47
C HIS A 12 -0.14 -0.98 12.21
N PHE A 13 0.78 -1.93 12.01
CA PHE A 13 0.86 -2.68 10.76
C PHE A 13 -0.41 -3.47 10.44
N ALA A 14 -0.97 -4.19 11.43
CA ALA A 14 -2.19 -4.98 11.24
C ALA A 14 -3.40 -4.09 10.88
N ASP A 15 -3.57 -2.96 11.58
CA ASP A 15 -4.64 -2.00 11.28
C ASP A 15 -4.46 -1.35 9.90
N THR A 16 -3.20 -1.10 9.51
CA THR A 16 -2.87 -0.58 8.17
C THR A 16 -3.24 -1.58 7.09
N MET A 17 -2.90 -2.86 7.26
CA MET A 17 -3.30 -3.92 6.31
C MET A 17 -4.81 -4.06 6.23
N LYS A 18 -5.49 -4.10 7.38
CA LYS A 18 -6.95 -4.19 7.43
C LYS A 18 -7.62 -3.04 6.67
N ARG A 19 -7.11 -1.83 6.82
CA ARG A 19 -7.64 -0.68 6.08
C ARG A 19 -7.43 -0.82 4.57
N VAL A 20 -6.25 -1.27 4.15
CA VAL A 20 -5.95 -1.48 2.73
C VAL A 20 -6.91 -2.51 2.11
N THR A 21 -7.24 -3.58 2.84
CA THR A 21 -8.14 -4.63 2.35
C THR A 21 -9.62 -4.27 2.47
N ASP A 22 -10.06 -3.68 3.59
CA ASP A 22 -11.48 -3.41 3.87
C ASP A 22 -12.00 -2.22 3.06
N ASP A 23 -11.18 -1.17 2.92
CA ASP A 23 -11.58 0.05 2.22
C ASP A 23 -11.13 0.05 0.75
N ALA A 24 -10.36 -0.95 0.30
CA ALA A 24 -9.77 -0.98 -1.04
C ALA A 24 -9.01 0.34 -1.37
N GLU A 25 -8.34 0.90 -0.34
CA GLU A 25 -7.62 2.17 -0.46
C GLU A 25 -6.11 1.98 -0.28
N PRO A 26 -5.30 2.30 -1.31
CA PRO A 26 -3.84 2.30 -1.19
C PRO A 26 -3.32 3.27 -0.12
N VAL A 27 -2.34 2.81 0.67
CA VAL A 27 -1.65 3.60 1.69
C VAL A 27 -0.22 3.88 1.27
N ARG A 28 0.19 5.15 1.28
CA ARG A 28 1.57 5.58 1.06
C ARG A 28 2.33 5.61 2.37
N ILE A 29 3.45 4.89 2.44
CA ILE A 29 4.35 4.89 3.60
C ILE A 29 5.55 5.80 3.30
N LEU A 30 5.62 6.91 4.02
CA LEU A 30 6.67 7.91 3.92
C LEU A 30 7.91 7.45 4.71
N ARG A 31 9.08 7.48 4.07
CA ARG A 31 10.34 7.08 4.70
C ARG A 31 11.35 8.22 4.73
N ARG A 32 12.10 8.31 5.83
CA ARG A 32 13.21 9.27 5.93
C ARG A 32 14.40 8.72 5.14
N GLU A 33 15.00 9.56 4.31
CA GLU A 33 16.24 9.26 3.56
C GLU A 33 16.14 8.04 2.62
N ALA A 34 14.93 7.63 2.28
CA ALA A 34 14.68 6.53 1.36
C ALA A 34 13.37 6.76 0.59
N PRO A 35 13.20 6.20 -0.62
CA PRO A 35 11.96 6.35 -1.39
C PRO A 35 10.74 5.87 -0.61
N ASP A 36 9.59 6.51 -0.83
CA ASP A 36 8.32 6.05 -0.28
C ASP A 36 7.90 4.72 -0.92
N VAL A 37 7.04 3.98 -0.21
CA VAL A 37 6.44 2.75 -0.74
C VAL A 37 4.92 2.85 -0.66
N MET A 38 4.24 2.08 -1.52
CA MET A 38 2.78 1.94 -1.49
C MET A 38 2.43 0.54 -0.99
N MET A 39 1.48 0.48 -0.06
CA MET A 39 0.77 -0.75 0.25
C MET A 39 -0.57 -0.72 -0.48
N VAL A 40 -0.87 -1.83 -1.15
CA VAL A 40 -2.07 -2.04 -1.97
C VAL A 40 -2.63 -3.41 -1.63
N ASP A 41 -3.94 -3.56 -1.81
CA ASP A 41 -4.53 -4.89 -1.78
C ASP A 41 -3.96 -5.73 -2.93
N ALA A 42 -3.75 -7.02 -2.69
CA ALA A 42 -3.09 -7.90 -3.66
C ALA A 42 -3.98 -8.15 -4.88
N GLU A 43 -5.29 -8.35 -4.69
CA GLU A 43 -6.24 -8.55 -5.78
C GLU A 43 -6.38 -7.28 -6.63
N GLU A 44 -6.39 -6.10 -5.98
CA GLU A 44 -6.35 -4.83 -6.70
C GLU A 44 -5.06 -4.64 -7.51
N TYR A 45 -3.91 -5.01 -6.94
CA TYR A 45 -2.63 -4.95 -7.65
C TYR A 45 -2.61 -5.87 -8.87
N GLU A 46 -3.09 -7.11 -8.73
CA GLU A 46 -3.23 -8.07 -9.82
C GLU A 46 -4.16 -7.52 -10.91
N ALA A 47 -5.34 -7.01 -10.54
CA ALA A 47 -6.28 -6.41 -11.49
C ALA A 47 -5.70 -5.20 -12.24
N LEU A 48 -4.90 -4.37 -11.56
CA LEU A 48 -4.19 -3.25 -12.19
C LEU A 48 -3.07 -3.72 -13.13
N THR A 49 -2.34 -4.76 -12.74
CA THR A 49 -1.22 -5.31 -13.53
C THR A 49 -1.72 -5.99 -14.79
N ASP A 50 -2.78 -6.80 -14.66
CA ASP A 50 -3.45 -7.49 -15.76
C ASP A 50 -4.07 -6.49 -16.75
N ARG A 51 -4.75 -5.45 -16.25
CA ARG A 51 -5.32 -4.38 -17.11
C ARG A 51 -4.26 -3.62 -17.89
N ASN A 52 -3.06 -3.48 -17.34
CA ASN A 52 -1.98 -2.70 -17.95
C ASN A 52 -1.01 -3.55 -18.78
N GLY A 53 -1.25 -4.86 -18.92
CA GLY A 53 -0.47 -5.74 -19.80
C GLY A 53 1.01 -5.87 -19.44
N VAL A 54 1.39 -5.59 -18.20
CA VAL A 54 2.77 -5.77 -17.72
C VAL A 54 2.84 -7.11 -17.00
N SER A 55 2.91 -8.19 -17.78
CA SER A 55 3.35 -9.48 -17.26
C SER A 55 4.86 -9.39 -17.00
N LEU A 56 5.30 -9.71 -15.78
CA LEU A 56 6.72 -9.95 -15.48
C LEU A 56 7.24 -11.17 -16.27
#